data_AF-A0A679GKB1-F1
#
_entry.id   AF-A0A679GKB1-F1
#
_cell.length_a   1.000
_cell.length_b   1.000
_cell.length_c   1.000
_cell.angle_alpha   90.00
_cell.angle_beta   90.00
_cell.angle_gamma   90.00
#
_symmetry.space_group_name_H-M   'P 1'
#
loop_
_entity.id
_entity.type
_entity.pdbx_description
1 polymer ?
#
loop_
_entity_poly.entity_id
_entity_poly.type
_entity_poly.pdbx_seq_one_letter_code
_entity_poly.pdbx_strand_id
1 'polypeptide(L)'
;MDLERIRRKRQKNVQEQALLRREGLQLTAEYYRKQPDKVPRVLLQHPQAQGIDWSRTIVVDLHIEQYGGHGVSGLLLTQDCRFIEFDLDTNEDCSELDAEGRNHWHDVTEQTSTSRQHRGTGVSDGAWALEIQRQLNGEASDDA
;
A
#
# COMPACT_ATOMS: atom_id res chain seq x y z
N MET A 1 20.74 -13.52 -3.61
CA MET A 1 21.22 -12.30 -2.91
C MET A 1 20.51 -12.26 -1.57
N ASP A 2 21.22 -12.36 -0.45
CA ASP A 2 20.57 -12.47 0.88
C ASP A 2 20.04 -11.12 1.35
N LEU A 3 18.70 -10.97 1.39
CA LEU A 3 18.02 -9.79 1.94
C LEU A 3 18.44 -9.51 3.38
N GLU A 4 18.68 -10.55 4.17
CA GLU A 4 19.22 -10.44 5.53
C GLU A 4 20.62 -9.78 5.59
N ARG A 5 21.50 -10.10 4.63
CA ARG A 5 22.82 -9.47 4.54
C ARG A 5 22.71 -8.00 4.17
N ILE A 6 21.79 -7.66 3.27
CA ILE A 6 21.52 -6.27 2.87
C ILE A 6 20.95 -5.47 4.06
N ARG A 7 20.00 -6.02 4.83
CA ARG A 7 19.43 -5.35 6.02
C ARG A 7 20.51 -4.95 7.02
N ARG A 8 21.48 -5.84 7.28
CA ARG A 8 22.60 -5.64 8.24
C ARG A 8 23.65 -4.63 7.78
N LYS A 9 23.69 -4.27 6.50
CA LYS A 9 24.64 -3.27 5.99
C LYS A 9 24.31 -1.86 6.48
N ARG A 10 25.31 -1.14 6.99
CA ARG A 10 25.19 0.25 7.44
C ARG A 10 24.98 1.24 6.28
N GLN A 11 25.69 1.05 5.17
CA GLN A 11 25.49 1.82 3.94
C GLN A 11 24.97 0.89 2.85
N LYS A 12 23.82 1.22 2.30
CA LYS A 12 23.14 0.46 1.25
C LYS A 12 23.22 1.27 -0.04
N ASN A 13 23.51 0.62 -1.15
CA ASN A 13 23.43 1.28 -2.46
C ASN A 13 21.97 1.44 -2.90
N VAL A 14 21.73 2.22 -3.96
CA VAL A 14 20.37 2.52 -4.46
C VAL A 14 19.62 1.25 -4.87
N GLN A 15 20.31 0.25 -5.41
CA GLN A 15 19.71 -1.03 -5.81
C GLN A 15 19.27 -1.86 -4.59
N GLU A 16 20.10 -1.92 -3.55
CA GLU A 16 19.83 -2.57 -2.28
C GLU A 16 18.64 -1.90 -1.56
N GLN A 17 18.56 -0.56 -1.60
CA GLN A 17 17.41 0.18 -1.07
C GLN A 17 16.13 -0.09 -1.86
N ALA A 18 16.21 -0.12 -3.20
CA ALA A 18 15.07 -0.46 -4.04
C ALA A 18 14.56 -1.89 -3.80
N LEU A 19 15.48 -2.84 -3.61
CA LEU A 19 15.14 -4.23 -3.29
C LEU A 19 14.41 -4.34 -1.95
N LEU A 20 14.90 -3.65 -0.91
CA LEU A 20 14.23 -3.63 0.40
C LEU A 20 12.87 -2.93 0.36
N ARG A 21 12.72 -1.87 -0.43
CA ARG A 21 11.42 -1.20 -0.62
C ARG A 21 10.41 -2.14 -1.28
N ARG A 22 10.80 -2.81 -2.37
CA ARG A 22 9.96 -3.82 -3.02
C ARG A 22 9.58 -4.94 -2.04
N GLU A 23 10.54 -5.48 -1.30
CA GLU A 23 10.29 -6.53 -0.31
C GLU A 23 9.31 -6.05 0.78
N GLY A 24 9.49 -4.83 1.29
CA GLY A 24 8.58 -4.22 2.27
C GLY A 24 7.16 -4.11 1.72
N LEU A 25 6.99 -3.55 0.53
CA LEU A 25 5.69 -3.44 -0.14
C LEU A 25 5.03 -4.81 -0.33
N GLN A 26 5.80 -5.81 -0.76
CA GLN A 26 5.30 -7.16 -0.97
C GLN A 26 4.83 -7.79 0.35
N LEU A 27 5.63 -7.68 1.42
CA LEU A 27 5.27 -8.19 2.75
C LEU A 27 4.02 -7.50 3.29
N THR A 28 3.89 -6.18 3.14
CA THR A 28 2.70 -5.41 3.53
C THR A 28 1.47 -5.90 2.77
N ALA A 29 1.54 -5.97 1.44
CA ALA A 29 0.44 -6.40 0.60
C ALA A 29 0.01 -7.86 0.92
N GLU A 30 0.97 -8.77 1.08
CA GLU A 30 0.71 -10.15 1.46
C GLU A 30 0.10 -10.28 2.86
N TYR A 31 0.58 -9.48 3.82
CA TYR A 31 0.08 -9.51 5.19
C TYR A 31 -1.41 -9.19 5.23
N TYR A 32 -1.84 -8.08 4.62
CA TYR A 32 -3.25 -7.69 4.59
C TYR A 32 -4.10 -8.61 3.71
N ARG A 33 -3.53 -9.18 2.64
CA ARG A 33 -4.26 -10.18 1.82
C ARG A 33 -4.51 -11.47 2.58
N LYS A 34 -3.56 -11.94 3.38
CA LYS A 34 -3.68 -13.16 4.21
C LYS A 34 -4.51 -12.94 5.47
N GLN A 35 -4.59 -11.69 5.95
CA GLN A 35 -5.31 -11.31 7.17
C GLN A 35 -6.24 -10.12 6.87
N PRO A 36 -7.33 -10.32 6.11
CA PRO A 36 -8.27 -9.25 5.77
C PRO A 36 -8.90 -8.60 7.02
N ASP A 37 -9.06 -9.36 8.11
CA ASP A 37 -9.58 -8.87 9.39
C ASP A 37 -8.66 -7.83 10.07
N LYS A 38 -7.42 -7.67 9.59
CA LYS A 38 -6.48 -6.65 10.08
C LYS A 38 -6.59 -5.32 9.34
N VAL A 39 -7.35 -5.26 8.25
CA VAL A 39 -7.66 -4.00 7.58
C VAL A 39 -8.69 -3.25 8.45
N PRO A 40 -8.45 -1.97 8.81
CA PRO A 40 -9.39 -1.17 9.58
C PRO A 40 -10.78 -1.17 8.95
N ARG A 41 -11.80 -1.45 9.77
CA ARG A 41 -13.19 -1.58 9.28
C ARG A 41 -13.71 -0.28 8.67
N VAL A 42 -13.22 0.86 9.15
CA VAL A 42 -13.54 2.17 8.56
C VAL A 42 -13.21 2.25 7.07
N LEU A 43 -12.14 1.59 6.61
CA LEU A 43 -11.78 1.55 5.19
C LEU A 43 -12.77 0.70 4.38
N LEU A 44 -13.19 -0.44 4.94
CA LEU A 44 -14.13 -1.36 4.30
C LEU A 44 -15.54 -0.75 4.19
N GLN A 45 -15.92 0.06 5.17
CA GLN A 45 -17.24 0.69 5.27
C GLN A 45 -17.28 2.09 4.66
N HIS A 46 -16.14 2.64 4.25
CA HIS A 46 -16.05 3.98 3.70
C HIS A 46 -17.01 4.14 2.51
N PRO A 47 -17.81 5.21 2.42
CA PRO A 47 -18.75 5.39 1.31
C PRO A 47 -18.07 5.36 -0.06
N GLN A 48 -16.85 5.89 -0.17
CA GLN A 48 -16.08 5.88 -1.42
C GLN A 48 -15.32 4.56 -1.66
N ALA A 49 -15.33 3.64 -0.69
CA ALA A 49 -14.88 2.27 -0.91
C ALA A 49 -15.98 1.37 -1.51
N GLN A 50 -17.20 1.88 -1.70
CA GLN A 50 -18.25 1.15 -2.40
C GLN A 50 -17.81 0.83 -3.83
N GLY A 51 -17.70 -0.46 -4.15
CA GLY A 51 -17.23 -0.96 -5.44
C GLY A 51 -15.75 -1.34 -5.48
N ILE A 52 -15.01 -1.19 -4.38
CA ILE A 52 -13.67 -1.76 -4.25
C ILE A 52 -13.79 -3.26 -4.01
N ASP A 53 -13.16 -4.03 -4.89
CA ASP A 53 -12.95 -5.46 -4.68
C ASP A 53 -11.73 -5.68 -3.80
N TRP A 54 -11.96 -5.86 -2.50
CA TRP A 54 -10.93 -6.10 -1.50
C TRP A 54 -10.16 -7.40 -1.71
N SER A 55 -10.70 -8.35 -2.49
CA SER A 55 -9.98 -9.58 -2.85
C SER A 55 -8.91 -9.36 -3.92
N ARG A 56 -8.98 -8.25 -4.66
CA ARG A 56 -8.03 -7.87 -5.73
C ARG A 56 -7.25 -6.60 -5.42
N THR A 57 -7.75 -5.79 -4.50
CA THR A 57 -7.08 -4.61 -3.95
C THR A 57 -5.91 -5.02 -3.07
N ILE A 58 -4.86 -4.22 -3.06
CA ILE A 58 -3.76 -4.38 -2.10
C ILE A 58 -3.61 -3.10 -1.27
N VAL A 59 -3.27 -3.30 0.00
CA VAL A 59 -2.81 -2.21 0.86
C VAL A 59 -1.33 -2.00 0.57
N VAL A 60 -0.98 -0.83 0.06
CA VAL A 60 0.40 -0.46 -0.30
C VAL A 60 1.12 0.03 0.94
N ASP A 61 0.45 0.89 1.72
CA ASP A 61 0.90 1.36 3.02
C ASP A 61 -0.32 1.57 3.94
N LEU A 62 -0.13 1.36 5.24
CA LEU A 62 -1.14 1.63 6.26
C LEU A 62 -0.46 2.07 7.56
N HIS A 63 -0.79 3.28 7.97
CA HIS A 63 -0.46 3.84 9.26
C HIS A 63 -1.72 3.92 10.12
N ILE A 64 -1.59 3.51 11.38
CA ILE A 64 -2.64 3.62 12.39
C ILE A 64 -2.06 4.45 13.53
N GLU A 65 -2.68 5.59 13.81
CA GLU A 65 -2.24 6.47 14.87
C GLU A 65 -2.59 5.86 16.22
N GLN A 66 -1.57 5.67 17.07
CA GLN A 66 -1.70 5.04 18.40
C GLN A 66 -1.53 6.03 19.55
N TYR A 67 -1.09 7.26 19.27
CA TYR A 67 -0.74 8.24 20.28
C TYR A 67 -1.29 9.62 19.93
N GLY A 68 -2.25 10.12 20.72
CA GLY A 68 -2.76 11.49 20.61
C GLY A 68 -4.02 11.66 19.74
N GLY A 69 -4.53 10.56 19.17
CA GLY A 69 -5.76 10.52 18.39
C GLY A 69 -6.03 9.12 17.85
N HIS A 70 -7.10 9.00 17.05
CA HIS A 70 -7.46 7.78 16.35
C HIS A 70 -7.59 8.10 14.88
N GLY A 71 -6.68 7.58 14.07
CA GLY A 71 -6.65 7.87 12.65
C GLY A 71 -6.00 6.75 11.87
N VAL A 72 -6.43 6.61 10.62
CA VAL A 72 -5.83 5.69 9.66
C VAL A 72 -5.45 6.46 8.41
N SER A 73 -4.22 6.27 7.96
CA SER A 73 -3.74 6.89 6.73
C SER A 73 -2.91 5.91 5.92
N GLY A 74 -2.77 6.16 4.63
CA GLY A 74 -1.98 5.30 3.77
C GLY A 74 -2.41 5.33 2.31
N LEU A 75 -2.08 4.25 1.62
CA LEU A 75 -2.26 4.13 0.18
C LEU A 75 -2.81 2.76 -0.19
N LEU A 76 -3.90 2.75 -0.95
CA LEU A 76 -4.48 1.55 -1.54
C LEU A 76 -4.17 1.51 -3.05
N LEU A 77 -4.04 0.29 -3.58
CA LEU A 77 -4.08 0.05 -5.02
C LEU A 77 -5.29 -0.84 -5.31
N THR A 78 -6.31 -0.25 -5.94
CA THR A 78 -7.60 -0.91 -6.20
C THR A 78 -7.49 -1.93 -7.33
N GLN A 79 -8.54 -2.75 -7.52
CA GLN A 79 -8.64 -3.71 -8.62
C GLN A 79 -8.46 -3.08 -10.01
N ASP A 80 -8.80 -1.80 -10.16
CA ASP A 80 -8.72 -1.07 -11.43
C ASP A 80 -7.35 -0.40 -11.63
N CYS A 81 -6.34 -0.82 -10.87
CA CYS A 81 -5.00 -0.24 -10.85
C CYS A 81 -4.99 1.27 -10.49
N ARG A 82 -5.92 1.70 -9.61
CA ARG A 82 -5.98 3.08 -9.13
C ARG A 82 -5.36 3.21 -7.75
N PHE A 83 -4.56 4.26 -7.57
CA PHE A 83 -3.95 4.60 -6.31
C PHE A 83 -4.87 5.54 -5.53
N ILE A 84 -5.33 5.09 -4.36
CA ILE A 84 -6.19 5.87 -3.47
C ILE A 84 -5.41 6.20 -2.22
N GLU A 85 -5.07 7.47 -2.05
CA GLU A 85 -4.52 7.99 -0.81
C GLU A 85 -5.68 8.27 0.15
N PHE A 86 -5.53 7.86 1.39
CA PHE A 86 -6.51 8.12 2.44
C PHE A 86 -5.85 8.64 3.70
N ASP A 87 -6.56 9.53 4.40
CA ASP A 87 -6.22 10.05 5.72
C ASP A 87 -7.53 10.35 6.44
N LEU A 88 -7.90 9.45 7.34
CA LEU A 88 -9.21 9.41 7.97
C LEU A 88 -9.02 9.47 9.48
N ASP A 89 -9.71 10.39 10.13
CA ASP A 89 -9.89 10.34 11.57
C ASP A 89 -11.05 9.38 11.89
N THR A 90 -10.88 8.63 12.97
CA THR A 90 -11.71 7.46 13.28
C THR A 90 -12.08 7.43 14.76
N ASN A 91 -12.96 6.50 15.15
CA ASN A 91 -13.14 6.16 16.55
C ASN A 91 -11.98 5.32 17.11
N GLU A 92 -11.96 5.08 18.42
CA GLU A 92 -10.87 4.36 19.12
C GLU A 92 -10.52 3.00 18.50
N ASP A 93 -11.53 2.28 18.01
CA ASP A 93 -11.37 0.96 17.43
C ASP A 93 -11.14 0.97 15.90
N CYS A 94 -10.94 2.14 15.28
CA CYS A 94 -10.78 2.33 13.83
C CYS A 94 -11.92 1.68 13.00
N SER A 95 -13.13 1.70 13.56
CA SER A 95 -14.29 1.02 13.00
C SER A 95 -15.22 1.94 12.24
N GLU A 96 -15.30 3.20 12.65
CA GLU A 96 -16.16 4.22 12.05
C GLU A 96 -15.37 5.53 11.88
N LEU A 97 -15.80 6.34 10.92
CA LEU A 97 -15.27 7.69 10.73
C LEU A 97 -15.67 8.57 11.91
N ASP A 98 -14.75 9.42 12.36
CA ASP A 98 -15.11 10.51 13.24
C ASP A 98 -15.94 11.55 12.45
N ALA A 99 -17.09 11.94 13.00
CA ALA A 99 -18.03 12.85 12.34
C ALA A 99 -17.47 14.27 12.15
N GLU A 100 -16.54 14.69 13.01
CA GLU A 100 -15.91 16.01 12.98
C GLU A 100 -14.45 15.98 12.50
N GLY A 101 -13.94 14.77 12.21
CA GLY A 101 -12.54 14.55 11.87
C GLY A 101 -12.23 14.65 10.38
N ARG A 102 -10.96 14.43 10.05
CA ARG A 102 -10.48 14.36 8.66
C ARG A 102 -11.16 13.21 7.92
N ASN A 103 -11.58 13.49 6.69
CA ASN A 103 -12.09 12.51 5.74
C ASN A 103 -11.45 12.75 4.37
N HIS A 104 -10.18 12.36 4.24
CA HIS A 104 -9.43 12.45 3.00
C HIS A 104 -9.43 11.09 2.29
N TRP A 105 -9.92 11.07 1.06
CA TRP A 105 -9.94 9.89 0.20
C TRP A 105 -9.85 10.34 -1.26
N HIS A 106 -8.65 10.26 -1.83
CA HIS A 106 -8.35 10.86 -3.13
C HIS A 106 -7.68 9.88 -4.07
N ASP A 107 -8.14 9.90 -5.33
CA ASP A 107 -7.46 9.23 -6.43
C ASP A 107 -6.19 10.01 -6.79
N VAL A 108 -5.05 9.43 -6.48
CA VAL A 108 -3.71 9.95 -6.75
C VAL A 108 -3.03 9.18 -7.87
N THR A 109 -3.78 8.41 -8.69
CA THR A 109 -3.22 7.58 -9.76
C THR A 109 -2.37 8.38 -10.74
N GLU A 110 -2.87 9.55 -11.18
CA GLU A 110 -2.13 10.42 -12.12
C GLU A 110 -0.89 11.07 -11.49
N GLN A 111 -0.88 11.21 -10.17
CA GLN A 111 0.22 11.79 -9.40
C GLN A 111 1.26 10.74 -9.01
N THR A 112 0.88 9.46 -9.02
CA THR A 112 1.72 8.33 -8.64
C THR A 112 2.59 7.90 -9.81
N SER A 113 3.91 8.06 -9.67
CA SER A 113 4.82 7.55 -10.70
C SER A 113 4.75 6.02 -10.77
N THR A 114 4.46 5.50 -11.97
CA THR A 114 4.46 4.06 -12.31
C THR A 114 5.61 3.69 -13.26
N SER A 115 6.61 4.57 -13.37
CA SER A 115 7.72 4.38 -14.30
C SER A 115 8.74 3.36 -13.81
N ARG A 116 9.07 2.41 -14.69
CA ARG A 116 10.14 1.41 -14.47
C ARG A 116 11.54 1.92 -14.81
N GLN A 117 11.65 3.10 -15.43
CA GLN A 117 12.91 3.60 -15.99
C GLN A 117 13.06 5.11 -15.71
N HIS A 118 13.23 5.49 -14.43
CA HIS A 118 13.79 6.80 -14.12
C HIS A 118 15.32 6.73 -14.12
N ARG A 119 15.96 7.51 -15.01
CA ARG A 119 17.41 7.72 -15.01
C ARG A 119 17.82 8.27 -13.63
N GLY A 120 18.55 7.46 -12.86
CA GLY A 120 19.16 7.84 -11.58
C GLY A 120 18.44 7.36 -10.31
N THR A 121 17.20 6.87 -10.39
CA THR A 121 16.37 6.56 -9.20
C THR A 121 15.86 5.12 -9.13
N GLY A 122 15.86 4.40 -10.26
CA GLY A 122 15.36 3.02 -10.34
C GLY A 122 13.85 2.94 -10.59
N VAL A 123 13.24 1.82 -10.22
CA VAL A 123 11.80 1.53 -10.36
C VAL A 123 11.03 2.26 -9.27
N SER A 124 9.92 2.91 -9.61
CA SER A 124 9.06 3.62 -8.64
C SER A 124 8.25 2.66 -7.77
N ASP A 125 7.83 3.14 -6.59
CA ASP A 125 7.03 2.33 -5.66
C ASP A 125 5.66 1.99 -6.26
N GLY A 126 5.05 2.90 -7.04
CA GLY A 126 3.84 2.61 -7.80
C GLY A 126 4.02 1.51 -8.87
N ALA A 127 5.19 1.46 -9.53
CA ALA A 127 5.49 0.38 -10.47
C ALA A 127 5.65 -0.98 -9.77
N TRP A 128 6.24 -0.99 -8.57
CA TRP A 128 6.32 -2.19 -7.74
C TRP A 128 4.96 -2.64 -7.22
N ALA A 129 4.12 -1.71 -6.75
CA ALA A 129 2.78 -2.01 -6.27
C ALA A 129 1.92 -2.70 -7.36
N LEU A 130 1.97 -2.20 -8.60
CA LEU A 130 1.30 -2.83 -9.75
C LEU A 130 1.83 -4.24 -10.03
N GLU A 131 3.15 -4.46 -9.96
CA GLU A 131 3.74 -5.79 -10.16
C GLU A 131 3.32 -6.76 -9.05
N ILE A 132 3.35 -6.32 -7.79
CA ILE A 132 2.93 -7.09 -6.63
C ILE A 132 1.46 -7.46 -6.73
N GLN A 133 0.59 -6.51 -7.10
CA GLN A 133 -0.84 -6.77 -7.29
C GLN A 133 -1.07 -7.88 -8.32
N ARG A 134 -0.42 -7.79 -9.49
CA ARG A 134 -0.52 -8.83 -10.53
C ARG A 134 -0.07 -10.19 -10.01
N GLN A 135 1.05 -10.26 -9.28
CA GLN A 135 1.53 -11.50 -8.67
C GLN A 135 0.52 -12.08 -7.68
N LEU A 136 -0.04 -11.25 -6.78
CA LEU A 136 -1.01 -11.69 -5.77
C LEU A 136 -2.36 -12.10 -6.36
N ASN A 137 -2.74 -11.53 -7.50
CA ASN A 137 -3.96 -11.88 -8.20
C ASN A 137 -3.79 -13.07 -9.17
N GLY A 138 -2.58 -13.62 -9.30
CA GLY A 138 -2.28 -14.71 -10.24
C GLY A 138 -2.23 -14.27 -11.71
N GLU A 139 -2.06 -12.97 -11.96
CA GLU A 139 -1.99 -12.33 -13.28
C GLU A 139 -0.55 -12.07 -13.73
N ALA A 140 0.44 -12.58 -12.99
CA ALA A 140 1.81 -12.58 -13.44
C ALA A 140 1.90 -13.46 -14.69
N SER A 141 2.05 -12.83 -15.86
CA SER A 141 2.54 -13.53 -17.04
C SER A 141 3.82 -14.25 -16.66
N ASP A 142 3.78 -15.56 -16.85
CA ASP A 142 4.92 -16.44 -16.99
C ASP A 142 5.69 -15.99 -18.26
N ASP A 143 6.38 -14.84 -18.18
CA ASP A 143 7.37 -14.45 -19.19
C ASP A 143 8.66 -15.21 -18.85
N ALA A 144 8.68 -16.47 -19.31
CA ALA A 144 9.84 -17.34 -19.42
C ALA A 144 10.70 -16.99 -20.65
#